data_AF-A0A103YCQ1-F1
#
_entry.id   AF-A0A103YCQ1-F1
#
_cell.length_a   1.000
_cell.length_b   1.000
_cell.length_c   1.000
_cell.angle_alpha   90.00
_cell.angle_beta   90.00
_cell.angle_gamma   90.00
#
_symmetry.space_group_name_H-M   'P 1'
#
loop_
_entity.id
_entity.type
_entity.pdbx_description
1 polymer ?
#
loop_
_entity_poly.entity_id
_entity_poly.type
_entity_poly.pdbx_seq_one_letter_code
_entity_poly.pdbx_strand_id
1 'polypeptide(L)'
;MNFPKYRCCFGFAHLHKIYSLMPYDQARQPFIPETVNYIKSLDAEEDIALLNFYGWNLSSGCAGTFRISTMLLKKGVEKGFTPFSIGNIMCRENLNKQSVIEEIVQEADDLVLPGSSETAFIETVSQIMDRRLGLFA
;
A
#
# COMPACT_ATOMS: atom_id res chain seq x y z
N MET A 1 -2.42 -16.18 -13.41
CA MET A 1 -2.52 -14.75 -13.80
C MET A 1 -1.15 -14.16 -13.53
N ASN A 2 -0.46 -13.55 -14.51
CA ASN A 2 0.57 -12.57 -14.18
C ASN A 2 -0.18 -11.39 -13.53
N PHE A 3 0.36 -10.76 -12.47
CA PHE A 3 -0.28 -9.61 -11.81
C PHE A 3 0.29 -8.23 -12.24
N PRO A 4 0.47 -7.90 -13.55
CA PRO A 4 0.98 -6.60 -13.97
C PRO A 4 -0.04 -5.46 -13.75
N LYS A 5 -1.24 -5.77 -13.22
CA LYS A 5 -2.33 -4.82 -12.97
C LYS A 5 -2.03 -3.83 -11.84
N TYR A 6 -1.19 -4.20 -10.87
CA TYR A 6 -0.86 -3.33 -9.73
C TYR A 6 0.18 -2.26 -10.09
N ARG A 7 0.97 -2.52 -11.14
CA ARG A 7 2.05 -1.63 -11.60
C ARG A 7 1.55 -0.26 -12.08
N CYS A 8 0.32 -0.19 -12.58
CA CYS A 8 -0.28 1.06 -13.05
C CYS A 8 -0.80 1.92 -11.90
N CYS A 9 -1.36 1.31 -10.84
CA CYS A 9 -1.97 2.02 -9.73
C CYS A 9 -0.94 2.50 -8.68
N PHE A 10 0.13 1.74 -8.45
CA PHE A 10 1.28 2.21 -7.67
C PHE A 10 2.26 3.06 -8.50
N GLY A 11 2.19 2.94 -9.82
CA GLY A 11 3.07 3.60 -10.79
C GLY A 11 2.46 4.78 -11.53
N PHE A 12 1.45 5.47 -10.98
CA PHE A 12 1.01 6.79 -11.49
C PHE A 12 2.10 7.86 -11.28
N ALA A 13 3.24 7.68 -11.94
CA ALA A 13 4.36 8.60 -12.02
C ALA A 13 4.28 9.49 -13.28
N HIS A 14 3.11 9.61 -13.92
CA HIS A 14 2.93 10.51 -15.06
C HIS A 14 2.35 11.90 -14.69
N LEU A 15 1.95 12.08 -13.43
CA LEU A 15 1.68 13.41 -12.89
C LEU A 15 2.92 13.86 -12.10
N HIS A 16 3.69 14.70 -12.78
CA HIS A 16 4.51 15.78 -12.22
C HIS A 16 4.39 15.90 -10.69
N LYS A 17 5.36 15.32 -9.95
CA LYS A 17 5.55 15.49 -8.51
C LYS A 17 4.31 15.22 -7.63
N ILE A 18 4.18 13.98 -7.15
CA ILE A 18 3.36 13.66 -5.96
C ILE A 18 4.06 14.29 -4.73
N TYR A 19 3.93 15.61 -4.60
CA TYR A 19 4.14 16.30 -3.33
C TYR A 19 2.93 16.03 -2.45
N SER A 20 3.15 15.54 -1.23
CA SER A 20 2.30 15.99 -0.13
C SER A 20 2.99 15.83 1.23
N LEU A 21 3.73 14.73 1.46
CA LEU A 21 4.26 14.44 2.80
C LEU A 21 5.79 14.59 2.97
N MET A 22 6.58 14.56 1.89
CA MET A 22 8.05 14.47 2.03
C MET A 22 8.76 15.68 2.67
N PRO A 23 8.41 16.95 2.38
CA PRO A 23 9.13 18.09 2.96
C PRO A 23 8.46 18.69 4.20
N TYR A 24 7.28 18.21 4.61
CA TYR A 24 6.54 18.81 5.72
C TYR A 24 6.96 18.21 7.06
N ASP A 25 7.41 19.06 7.99
CA ASP A 25 7.77 18.66 9.36
C ASP A 25 6.62 17.93 10.08
N GLN A 26 5.37 18.25 9.73
CA GLN A 26 4.17 17.58 10.26
C GLN A 26 4.12 16.09 9.91
N ALA A 27 4.59 15.68 8.73
CA ALA A 27 4.58 14.28 8.32
C ALA A 27 5.61 13.42 9.07
N ARG A 28 6.60 14.06 9.71
CA ARG A 28 7.59 13.39 10.55
C ARG A 28 7.09 13.18 11.98
N GLN A 29 5.97 13.79 12.36
CA GLN A 29 5.35 13.54 13.65
C GLN A 29 4.57 12.22 13.64
N PRO A 30 4.54 11.48 14.76
CA PRO A 30 3.69 10.31 14.87
C PRO A 30 2.22 10.70 14.75
N PHE A 31 1.38 9.75 14.35
CA PHE A 31 -0.06 9.94 14.37
C PHE A 31 -0.56 10.18 15.80
N ILE A 32 -1.55 11.07 15.94
CA ILE A 32 -2.25 11.24 17.21
C ILE A 32 -3.06 9.96 17.55
N PRO A 33 -3.29 9.65 18.83
CA PRO A 33 -3.95 8.42 19.25
C PRO A 33 -5.32 8.18 18.59
N GLU A 34 -6.09 9.25 18.36
CA GLU A 34 -7.39 9.21 17.69
C GLU A 34 -7.25 8.73 16.25
N THR A 35 -6.24 9.23 15.52
CA THR A 35 -5.94 8.80 14.16
C THR A 35 -5.42 7.36 14.12
N VAL A 36 -4.62 6.95 15.10
CA VAL A 36 -4.18 5.55 15.24
C VAL A 36 -5.39 4.62 15.38
N ASN A 37 -6.34 4.98 16.24
CA ASN A 37 -7.56 4.19 16.45
C ASN A 37 -8.42 4.15 15.19
N TYR A 38 -8.57 5.27 14.48
CA TYR A 38 -9.26 5.32 13.21
C TYR A 38 -8.59 4.40 12.17
N ILE A 39 -7.27 4.49 12.00
CA ILE A 39 -6.52 3.65 11.06
C ILE A 39 -6.70 2.16 11.37
N LYS A 40 -6.66 1.78 12.66
CA LYS A 40 -6.90 0.39 13.08
C LYS A 40 -8.29 -0.11 12.71
N SER A 41 -9.29 0.78 12.73
CA SER A 41 -10.68 0.45 12.39
C SER A 41 -10.97 0.33 10.89
N LEU A 42 -10.06 0.76 10.01
CA LEU A 42 -10.26 0.67 8.56
C LEU A 42 -10.43 -0.78 8.10
N ASP A 43 -11.42 -1.01 7.24
CA ASP A 43 -11.65 -2.28 6.55
C ASP A 43 -11.70 -2.04 5.03
N ALA A 44 -10.73 -2.61 4.32
CA ALA A 44 -10.58 -2.38 2.90
C ALA A 44 -11.75 -2.95 2.08
N GLU A 45 -12.37 -4.05 2.51
CA GLU A 45 -13.50 -4.64 1.77
C GLU A 45 -14.78 -3.85 1.99
N GLU A 46 -15.03 -3.36 3.20
CA GLU A 46 -16.17 -2.48 3.48
C GLU A 46 -16.06 -1.18 2.68
N ASP A 47 -14.87 -0.57 2.66
CA ASP A 47 -14.60 0.65 1.90
C ASP A 47 -14.76 0.42 0.38
N ILE A 48 -14.24 -0.69 -0.16
CA ILE A 48 -14.41 -1.06 -1.58
C ILE A 48 -15.89 -1.30 -1.91
N ALA A 49 -16.62 -1.99 -1.04
CA ALA A 49 -18.05 -2.24 -1.23
C ALA A 49 -18.84 -0.94 -1.22
N LEU A 50 -18.51 0.00 -0.31
CA LEU A 50 -19.10 1.32 -0.25
C LEU A 50 -18.83 2.14 -1.52
N LEU A 51 -17.58 2.14 -2.00
CA LEU A 51 -17.22 2.83 -3.25
C LEU A 51 -17.98 2.27 -4.46
N ASN A 52 -18.13 0.94 -4.53
CA ASN A 52 -18.92 0.29 -5.57
C ASN A 52 -20.40 0.63 -5.46
N PHE A 53 -20.95 0.70 -4.25
CA PHE A 53 -22.33 1.10 -4.00
C PHE A 53 -22.63 2.51 -4.52
N TYR A 54 -21.68 3.44 -4.38
CA TYR A 54 -21.77 4.79 -4.94
C TYR A 54 -21.39 4.90 -6.43
N GLY A 55 -21.14 3.77 -7.11
CA GLY A 55 -20.93 3.72 -8.56
C GLY A 55 -19.50 3.95 -9.04
N TRP A 56 -18.51 4.03 -8.15
CA TRP A 56 -17.10 4.20 -8.52
C TRP A 56 -16.47 2.94 -9.15
N ASN A 57 -17.08 1.76 -8.97
CA ASN A 57 -16.76 0.48 -9.62
C ASN A 57 -15.25 0.24 -9.84
N LEU A 58 -14.54 -0.10 -8.77
CA LEU A 58 -13.09 -0.29 -8.81
C LEU A 58 -12.70 -1.49 -9.69
N SER A 59 -11.75 -1.28 -10.60
CA SER A 59 -11.13 -2.40 -11.31
C SER A 59 -10.38 -3.32 -10.32
N SER A 60 -10.24 -4.60 -10.66
CA SER A 60 -9.44 -5.56 -9.85
C SER A 60 -8.06 -5.03 -9.43
N GLY A 61 -7.36 -4.32 -10.32
CA GLY A 61 -6.04 -3.72 -10.01
C GLY A 61 -6.13 -2.57 -9.00
N CYS A 62 -7.15 -1.72 -9.13
CA CYS A 62 -7.40 -0.62 -8.20
C CYS A 62 -7.81 -1.15 -6.82
N ALA A 63 -8.69 -2.16 -6.77
CA ALA A 63 -9.15 -2.79 -5.55
C ALA A 63 -7.98 -3.45 -4.79
N GLY A 64 -7.12 -4.23 -5.45
CA GLY A 64 -5.96 -4.80 -4.77
C GLY A 64 -4.92 -3.74 -4.35
N THR A 65 -4.75 -2.66 -5.11
CA THR A 65 -3.91 -1.53 -4.69
C THR A 65 -4.45 -0.87 -3.42
N PHE A 66 -5.76 -0.72 -3.33
CA PHE A 66 -6.44 -0.19 -2.14
C PHE A 66 -6.22 -1.12 -0.93
N ARG A 67 -6.47 -2.43 -1.08
CA ARG A 67 -6.19 -3.44 -0.04
C ARG A 67 -4.76 -3.37 0.49
N ILE A 68 -3.80 -3.35 -0.41
CA ILE A 68 -2.37 -3.33 -0.08
C ILE A 68 -1.99 -1.99 0.61
N SER A 69 -2.53 -0.87 0.14
CA SER A 69 -2.27 0.44 0.74
C SER A 69 -2.86 0.55 2.16
N THR A 70 -4.10 0.09 2.36
CA THR A 70 -4.72 0.02 3.69
C THR A 70 -3.95 -0.92 4.61
N MET A 71 -3.48 -2.06 4.11
CA MET A 71 -2.63 -2.99 4.85
C MET A 71 -1.31 -2.34 5.30
N LEU A 72 -0.61 -1.64 4.40
CA LEU A 72 0.62 -0.92 4.72
C LEU A 72 0.37 0.15 5.79
N LEU A 73 -0.73 0.90 5.67
CA LEU A 73 -1.09 1.94 6.63
C LEU A 73 -1.31 1.34 8.03
N LYS A 74 -2.08 0.24 8.14
CA LYS A 74 -2.36 -0.43 9.41
C LYS A 74 -1.07 -0.99 10.04
N LYS A 75 -0.29 -1.77 9.29
CA LYS A 75 0.96 -2.38 9.78
C LYS A 75 2.02 -1.34 10.11
N GLY A 76 2.12 -0.26 9.32
CA GLY A 76 3.04 0.84 9.57
C GLY A 76 2.72 1.55 10.89
N VAL A 77 1.46 1.87 11.13
CA VAL A 77 1.02 2.50 12.38
C VAL A 77 1.23 1.61 13.60
N GLU A 78 0.97 0.31 13.48
CA GLU A 78 1.26 -0.66 14.55
C GLU A 78 2.75 -0.71 14.92
N LYS A 79 3.65 -0.46 13.95
CA LYS A 79 5.10 -0.35 14.14
C LYS A 79 5.58 1.05 14.55
N GLY A 80 4.66 2.01 14.75
CA GLY A 80 5.00 3.38 15.13
C GLY A 80 5.54 4.23 13.98
N PHE A 81 5.32 3.84 12.72
CA PHE A 81 5.78 4.61 11.58
C PHE A 81 5.03 5.93 11.45
N THR A 82 5.79 6.97 11.10
CA THR A 82 5.26 8.29 10.79
C THR A 82 4.65 8.32 9.39
N PRO A 83 3.76 9.27 9.08
CA PRO A 83 3.28 9.49 7.70
C PRO A 83 4.42 9.59 6.68
N PHE A 84 5.53 10.23 7.06
CA PHE A 84 6.74 10.35 6.23
C PHE A 84 7.37 8.99 5.94
N SER A 85 7.48 8.12 6.94
CA SER A 85 8.06 6.78 6.78
C SER A 85 7.19 5.91 5.87
N ILE A 86 5.87 5.96 6.06
CA ILE A 86 4.91 5.25 5.21
C ILE A 86 4.95 5.79 3.77
N GLY A 87 5.00 7.11 3.60
CA GLY A 87 5.11 7.75 2.29
C GLY A 87 6.39 7.35 1.54
N ASN A 88 7.52 7.24 2.24
CA ASN A 88 8.78 6.77 1.64
C ASN A 88 8.72 5.30 1.19
N ILE A 89 7.91 4.47 1.84
CA ILE A 89 7.68 3.07 1.41
C ILE A 89 6.84 3.03 0.13
N MET A 90 5.86 3.94 0.01
CA MET A 90 4.96 4.01 -1.16
C MET A 90 5.58 4.68 -2.38
N CYS A 91 6.47 5.64 -2.18
CA CYS A 91 6.99 6.48 -3.27
C CYS A 91 8.32 5.96 -3.82
N ARG A 92 8.49 6.09 -5.14
CA ARG A 92 9.80 5.90 -5.78
C ARG A 92 10.71 7.08 -5.47
N GLU A 93 11.99 6.79 -5.26
CA GLU A 93 13.01 7.83 -5.12
C GLU A 93 13.23 8.58 -6.44
N ASN A 94 13.18 7.85 -7.56
CA ASN A 94 13.25 8.38 -8.91
C ASN A 94 12.57 7.42 -9.89
N LEU A 95 12.40 7.83 -11.15
CA LEU A 95 11.69 7.02 -12.15
C LEU A 95 12.32 5.65 -12.44
N ASN A 96 13.62 5.50 -12.13
CA ASN A 96 14.40 4.30 -12.44
C ASN A 96 14.48 3.30 -11.29
N LYS A 97 14.01 3.67 -10.09
CA LYS A 97 14.08 2.82 -8.90
C LYS A 97 12.67 2.52 -8.40
N GLN A 98 12.36 1.23 -8.23
CA GLN A 98 11.10 0.81 -7.62
C GLN A 98 11.00 1.31 -6.17
N SER A 99 9.77 1.58 -5.74
CA SER A 99 9.46 1.83 -4.35
C SER A 99 9.47 0.52 -3.56
N VAL A 100 9.57 0.61 -2.24
CA VAL A 100 9.56 -0.57 -1.37
C VAL A 100 8.24 -1.34 -1.52
N ILE A 101 7.10 -0.65 -1.66
CA ILE A 101 5.81 -1.31 -1.88
C ILE A 101 5.76 -2.05 -3.22
N GLU A 102 6.37 -1.51 -4.27
CA GLU A 102 6.45 -2.18 -5.58
C GLU A 102 7.35 -3.42 -5.53
N GLU A 103 8.46 -3.35 -4.79
CA GLU A 103 9.31 -4.53 -4.55
C GLU A 103 8.54 -5.61 -3.79
N ILE A 104 7.77 -5.25 -2.76
CA ILE A 104 6.92 -6.19 -2.00
C ILE A 104 5.91 -6.87 -2.92
N VAL A 105 5.22 -6.10 -3.76
CA VAL A 105 4.20 -6.60 -4.69
C VAL A 105 4.83 -7.50 -5.77
N GLN A 106 5.99 -7.13 -6.31
CA GLN A 106 6.70 -7.94 -7.29
C GLN A 106 7.18 -9.25 -6.67
N GLU A 107 7.74 -9.20 -5.47
CA GLU A 107 8.18 -10.41 -4.77
C GLU A 107 7.00 -11.35 -4.50
N ALA A 108 5.81 -10.83 -4.19
CA ALA A 108 4.61 -11.64 -4.07
C ALA A 108 4.19 -12.27 -5.41
N ASP A 109 4.22 -11.51 -6.52
CA ASP A 109 3.90 -11.99 -7.87
C ASP A 109 4.84 -13.14 -8.29
N ASP A 110 6.13 -13.03 -7.95
CA ASP A 110 7.15 -14.02 -8.29
C ASP A 110 7.00 -15.33 -7.48
N LEU A 111 6.48 -15.25 -6.24
CA LEU A 111 6.31 -16.42 -5.37
C LEU A 111 4.99 -17.17 -5.61
N VAL A 112 3.97 -16.48 -6.10
CA VAL A 112 2.62 -17.03 -6.24
C VAL A 112 2.50 -17.78 -7.56
N LEU A 113 2.01 -19.03 -7.52
CA LEU A 113 1.87 -19.85 -8.72
C LEU A 113 0.83 -19.29 -9.70
N PRO A 114 1.02 -19.49 -11.03
CA PRO A 114 0.03 -19.12 -12.01
C PRO A 114 -1.33 -19.79 -11.74
N GLY A 115 -2.35 -18.98 -11.44
CA GLY A 115 -3.72 -19.47 -11.20
C GLY A 115 -4.15 -19.44 -9.74
N SER A 116 -3.27 -19.01 -8.84
CA SER A 116 -3.62 -18.72 -7.45
C SER A 116 -4.71 -17.64 -7.33
N SER A 117 -5.48 -17.69 -6.25
CA SER A 117 -6.53 -16.72 -5.96
C SER A 117 -5.95 -15.35 -5.56
N GLU A 118 -6.76 -14.30 -5.71
CA GLU A 118 -6.38 -12.96 -5.23
C GLU A 118 -6.13 -12.95 -3.72
N THR A 119 -6.90 -13.71 -2.93
CA THR A 119 -6.68 -13.85 -1.49
C THR A 119 -5.30 -14.41 -1.16
N ALA A 120 -4.87 -15.48 -1.84
CA ALA A 120 -3.54 -16.06 -1.63
C ALA A 120 -2.42 -15.07 -1.98
N PHE A 121 -2.62 -14.28 -3.04
CA PHE A 121 -1.69 -13.21 -3.41
C PHE A 121 -1.61 -12.12 -2.31
N ILE A 122 -2.75 -11.63 -1.83
CA ILE A 122 -2.81 -10.61 -0.76
C ILE A 122 -2.21 -11.14 0.56
N GLU A 123 -2.44 -12.41 0.91
CA GLU A 123 -1.80 -13.05 2.05
C GLU A 123 -0.28 -13.11 1.91
N THR A 124 0.21 -13.43 0.72
CA THR A 124 1.65 -13.45 0.41
C THR A 124 2.24 -12.04 0.53
N VAL A 125 1.57 -11.02 0.01
CA VAL A 125 1.95 -9.60 0.18
C VAL A 125 2.04 -9.24 1.67
N SER A 126 1.07 -9.65 2.48
CA SER A 126 1.06 -9.39 3.93
C SER A 126 2.30 -9.95 4.63
N GLN A 127 2.67 -11.20 4.33
CA GLN A 127 3.85 -11.85 4.93
C GLN A 127 5.16 -11.19 4.52
N ILE A 128 5.33 -10.86 3.23
CA ILE A 128 6.52 -10.16 2.74
C ILE A 128 6.59 -8.76 3.34
N MET A 129 5.45 -8.07 3.42
CA MET A 129 5.35 -6.75 4.03
C MET A 129 5.78 -6.80 5.49
N ASP A 130 5.31 -7.76 6.30
CA ASP A 130 5.75 -7.90 7.70
C ASP A 130 7.26 -8.05 7.83
N ARG A 131 7.87 -8.89 6.96
CA ARG A 131 9.31 -9.11 6.92
C ARG A 131 10.07 -7.83 6.53
N ARG A 132 9.62 -7.12 5.49
CA ARG A 132 10.26 -5.89 4.99
C ARG A 132 10.12 -4.73 5.98
N LEU A 133 8.92 -4.53 6.53
CA LEU A 133 8.66 -3.49 7.53
C LEU A 133 9.44 -3.73 8.84
N GLY A 134 9.75 -5.00 9.18
CA GLY A 134 10.64 -5.34 10.29
C GLY A 134 12.08 -4.85 10.15
N LEU A 135 12.53 -4.48 8.93
CA LEU A 135 13.87 -3.96 8.69
C LEU A 135 13.99 -2.44 8.91
N PHE A 136 12.86 -1.73 8.97
CA PHE A 136 12.80 -0.27 9.15
C PHE A 136 12.42 0.14 10.59
N ALA A 137 12.13 -0.83 11.45
CA ALA A 137 11.73 -0.63 12.84
C ALA A 137 12.95 -0.56 13.78
#